data_AF-A0A6G9XJH3-F1
#
_entry.id   AF-A0A6G9XJH3-F1
#
_cell.length_a   1.000
_cell.length_b   1.000
_cell.length_c   1.000
_cell.angle_alpha   90.00
_cell.angle_beta   90.00
_cell.angle_gamma   90.00
#
_symmetry.space_group_name_H-M   'P 1'
#
loop_
_entity.id
_entity.type
_entity.pdbx_description
1 polymer ?
#
loop_
_entity_poly.entity_id
_entity_poly.type
_entity_poly.pdbx_seq_one_letter_code
_entity_poly.pdbx_strand_id
1 'polypeptide(L)'
;MAHGSASGSEPVLVALTAPARRSLVDGLVRAPRAEATVPVLDADASDTAVAEFLAGIVHTDTGFIARTSSGERALAIVAATAAALCGEDIPTAIARPDLAFLTGLKPPAVEALRSVLLAIEADSPDALAEALRPLAGS
;
A
#
# COMPACT_ATOMS: atom_id res chain seq x y z
N MET A 1 41.59 44.81 25.59
CA MET A 1 41.63 43.34 25.76
C MET A 1 40.47 42.77 24.96
N ALA A 2 40.75 41.83 24.06
CA ALA A 2 39.77 41.10 23.25
C ALA A 2 39.20 39.89 24.03
N HIS A 3 38.33 39.12 23.37
CA HIS A 3 37.57 37.90 23.78
C HIS A 3 36.10 38.22 24.14
N GLY A 4 35.08 37.68 23.48
CA GLY A 4 35.02 36.73 22.37
C GLY A 4 33.55 36.42 22.07
N SER A 5 33.21 36.32 20.78
CA SER A 5 31.92 35.82 20.32
C SER A 5 31.77 34.34 20.66
N ALA A 6 30.59 33.91 21.11
CA ALA A 6 30.14 32.54 20.95
C ALA A 6 28.61 32.50 20.85
N SER A 7 28.17 32.24 19.62
CA SER A 7 26.81 31.93 19.21
C SER A 7 26.28 30.73 19.98
N GLY A 8 25.03 30.77 20.43
CA GLY A 8 24.41 29.74 21.26
C GLY A 8 23.02 29.36 20.75
N SER A 9 23.02 28.64 19.63
CA SER A 9 21.96 27.73 19.15
C SER A 9 20.53 28.29 19.09
N GLU A 10 20.21 28.92 17.97
CA GLU A 10 18.83 28.98 17.50
C GLU A 10 18.33 27.52 17.32
N PRO A 11 17.15 27.15 17.84
CA PRO A 11 16.58 25.84 17.57
C PRO A 11 16.33 25.75 16.06
N VAL A 12 17.11 24.93 15.37
CA VAL A 12 16.83 24.54 14.00
C VAL A 12 15.50 23.81 14.04
N LEU A 13 14.43 24.52 13.69
CA LEU A 13 13.17 23.91 13.30
C LEU A 13 13.46 23.11 12.03
N VAL A 14 13.85 21.85 12.21
CA VAL A 14 13.80 20.87 11.13
C VAL A 14 12.32 20.80 10.79
N ALA A 15 11.91 21.52 9.75
CA ALA A 15 10.67 21.24 9.07
C ALA A 15 10.81 19.82 8.56
N LEU A 16 10.37 18.86 9.37
CA LEU A 16 10.02 17.53 8.91
C LEU A 16 8.95 17.83 7.87
N THR A 17 9.36 17.92 6.61
CA THR A 17 8.44 17.81 5.49
C THR A 17 7.92 16.40 5.63
N ALA A 18 6.86 16.22 6.42
CA ALA A 18 6.12 14.98 6.45
C ALA A 18 5.85 14.67 4.99
N PRO A 19 6.33 13.52 4.46
CA PRO A 19 6.19 13.23 3.05
C PRO A 19 4.71 13.41 2.73
N ALA A 20 4.44 14.21 1.69
CA ALA A 20 3.10 14.53 1.24
C ALA A 20 2.25 13.27 1.33
N ARG A 21 1.18 13.34 2.14
CA ARG A 21 0.23 12.25 2.45
C ARG A 21 0.42 11.09 1.48
N ARG A 22 1.14 10.03 1.91
CA ARG A 22 1.42 8.87 1.05
C ARG A 22 0.09 8.45 0.43
N SER A 23 -0.10 8.74 -0.86
CA SER A 23 -1.30 8.31 -1.55
C SER A 23 -1.20 6.80 -1.68
N LEU A 24 -2.32 6.12 -1.40
CA LEU A 24 -2.36 4.67 -1.33
C LEU A 24 -1.91 4.03 -2.65
N VAL A 25 -2.23 4.68 -3.77
CA VAL A 25 -1.95 4.19 -5.14
C VAL A 25 -0.66 4.75 -5.73
N ASP A 26 -0.11 5.82 -5.17
CA ASP A 26 1.08 6.47 -5.71
C ASP A 26 2.31 5.56 -5.57
N GLY A 27 2.92 5.24 -6.72
CA GLY A 27 3.99 4.27 -6.82
C GLY A 27 3.63 2.85 -6.38
N LEU A 28 2.33 2.51 -6.31
CA LEU A 28 1.87 1.15 -6.00
C LEU A 28 1.86 0.27 -7.25
N VAL A 29 1.45 0.82 -8.39
CA VAL A 29 1.33 0.08 -9.64
C VAL A 29 2.62 0.12 -10.44
N ARG A 30 3.07 -1.03 -10.97
CA ARG A 30 4.26 -1.12 -11.82
C ARG A 30 4.16 -2.26 -12.84
N ALA A 31 5.07 -2.27 -13.81
CA ALA A 31 5.18 -3.39 -14.76
C ALA A 31 5.74 -4.67 -14.07
N PRO A 32 5.39 -5.88 -14.56
CA PRO A 32 5.85 -7.12 -13.96
C PRO A 32 7.36 -7.27 -14.04
N ARG A 33 8.00 -7.70 -12.95
CA ARG A 33 9.42 -8.04 -12.95
C ARG A 33 9.59 -9.55 -13.14
N ALA A 34 10.59 -9.94 -13.92
CA ALA A 34 10.94 -11.35 -14.14
C ALA A 34 11.45 -12.05 -12.85
N GLU A 35 12.09 -11.30 -11.96
CA GLU A 35 12.63 -11.80 -10.70
C GLU A 35 12.06 -10.99 -9.52
N ALA A 36 11.19 -11.62 -8.74
CA ALA A 36 10.73 -11.08 -7.46
C ALA A 36 11.47 -11.79 -6.32
N THR A 37 12.14 -11.00 -5.47
CA THR A 37 12.81 -11.49 -4.24
C THR A 37 11.86 -11.58 -3.04
N VAL A 38 10.58 -11.29 -3.26
CA VAL A 38 9.50 -11.33 -2.26
C VAL A 38 8.37 -12.20 -2.79
N PRO A 39 7.49 -12.71 -1.90
CA PRO A 39 6.31 -13.47 -2.32
C PRO A 39 5.47 -12.71 -3.34
N VAL A 40 5.02 -13.41 -4.38
CA VAL A 40 4.13 -12.87 -5.40
C VAL A 40 2.77 -13.56 -5.26
N LEU A 41 1.74 -12.78 -5.01
CA LEU A 41 0.35 -13.21 -4.99
C LEU A 41 -0.22 -13.12 -6.41
N ASP A 42 -0.73 -14.24 -6.92
CA ASP A 42 -1.63 -14.22 -8.07
C ASP A 42 -3.02 -13.75 -7.60
N ALA A 43 -3.38 -12.52 -7.95
CA ALA A 43 -4.66 -11.93 -7.55
C ALA A 43 -5.83 -12.39 -8.42
N ASP A 44 -5.53 -13.02 -9.56
CA ASP A 44 -6.54 -13.62 -10.45
C ASP A 44 -6.87 -15.06 -10.02
N ALA A 45 -6.21 -15.57 -8.96
CA ALA A 45 -6.53 -16.84 -8.30
C ALA A 45 -7.91 -16.82 -7.62
N SER A 46 -8.32 -17.97 -7.07
CA SER A 46 -9.59 -18.08 -6.35
C SER A 46 -9.59 -17.22 -5.08
N ASP A 47 -10.74 -16.65 -4.73
CA ASP A 47 -10.89 -15.79 -3.55
C ASP A 47 -10.43 -16.49 -2.26
N THR A 48 -10.64 -17.82 -2.16
CA THR A 48 -10.14 -18.64 -1.06
C THR A 48 -8.61 -18.67 -1.02
N ALA A 49 -7.95 -18.88 -2.16
CA ALA A 49 -6.48 -18.91 -2.22
C ALA A 49 -5.87 -17.54 -1.89
N VAL A 50 -6.50 -16.46 -2.37
CA VAL A 50 -6.12 -15.09 -2.02
C VAL A 50 -6.27 -14.86 -0.52
N ALA A 51 -7.40 -15.26 0.08
CA ALA A 51 -7.64 -15.08 1.51
C ALA A 51 -6.66 -15.89 2.37
N GLU A 52 -6.38 -17.14 2.02
CA GLU A 52 -5.39 -17.97 2.72
C GLU A 52 -3.98 -17.38 2.64
N PHE A 53 -3.58 -16.87 1.46
CA PHE A 53 -2.30 -16.20 1.30
C PHE A 53 -2.21 -14.93 2.17
N LEU A 54 -3.25 -14.10 2.15
CA LEU A 54 -3.30 -12.86 2.92
C LEU A 54 -3.26 -13.14 4.42
N ALA A 55 -4.02 -14.13 4.89
CA ALA A 55 -3.98 -14.55 6.30
C ALA A 55 -2.58 -15.03 6.72
N GLY A 56 -1.83 -15.67 5.83
CA GLY A 56 -0.45 -16.07 6.10
C GLY A 56 0.55 -14.90 6.10
N ILE A 57 0.48 -14.03 5.08
CA ILE A 57 1.51 -13.02 4.83
C ILE A 57 1.47 -11.86 5.83
N VAL A 58 0.31 -11.50 6.37
CA VAL A 58 0.18 -10.39 7.34
C VAL A 58 0.90 -10.65 8.67
N HIS A 59 1.21 -11.92 8.95
CA HIS A 59 2.00 -12.30 10.12
C HIS A 59 3.51 -12.37 9.83
N THR A 60 3.91 -12.11 8.59
CA THR A 60 5.31 -12.10 8.18
C THR A 60 5.84 -10.67 8.15
N ASP A 61 7.11 -10.50 8.50
CA ASP A 61 7.81 -9.22 8.33
C ASP A 61 8.20 -8.93 6.87
N THR A 62 7.76 -9.78 5.94
CA THR A 62 8.04 -9.67 4.50
C THR A 62 6.80 -9.19 3.76
N GLY A 63 6.88 -8.03 3.12
CA GLY A 63 5.85 -7.60 2.18
C GLY A 63 5.77 -8.48 0.94
N PHE A 64 4.70 -8.35 0.17
CA PHE A 64 4.42 -9.11 -1.05
C PHE A 64 4.11 -8.20 -2.23
N ILE A 65 4.13 -8.79 -3.43
CA ILE A 65 3.69 -8.15 -4.66
C ILE A 65 2.43 -8.87 -5.13
N ALA A 66 1.37 -8.14 -5.47
CA ALA A 66 0.22 -8.72 -6.14
C ALA A 66 0.40 -8.64 -7.66
N ARG A 67 -0.04 -9.64 -8.40
CA ARG A 67 -0.08 -9.61 -9.87
C ARG A 67 -1.51 -9.78 -10.34
N THR A 68 -1.97 -8.87 -11.19
CA THR A 68 -3.31 -8.96 -11.80
C THR A 68 -3.34 -8.28 -13.15
N SER A 69 -4.27 -8.74 -13.98
CA SER A 69 -4.66 -8.07 -15.21
C SER A 69 -5.90 -7.18 -15.06
N SER A 70 -6.59 -7.23 -13.91
CA SER A 70 -7.87 -6.55 -13.68
C SER A 70 -7.81 -5.47 -12.61
N GLY A 71 -8.34 -4.29 -12.95
CA GLY A 71 -8.53 -3.18 -12.02
C GLY A 71 -9.42 -3.53 -10.82
N GLU A 72 -10.50 -4.27 -11.08
CA GLU A 72 -11.41 -4.71 -10.02
C GLU A 72 -10.71 -5.67 -9.05
N ARG A 73 -9.88 -6.57 -9.59
CA ARG A 73 -9.07 -7.48 -8.78
C ARG A 73 -8.01 -6.74 -7.98
N ALA A 74 -7.30 -5.78 -8.57
CA ALA A 74 -6.34 -4.94 -7.83
C ALA A 74 -7.02 -4.24 -6.64
N LEU A 75 -8.21 -3.70 -6.87
CA LEU A 75 -8.97 -3.01 -5.84
C LEU A 75 -9.46 -3.97 -4.74
N ALA A 76 -9.90 -5.17 -5.13
CA ALA A 76 -10.24 -6.24 -4.19
C ALA A 76 -9.03 -6.66 -3.34
N ILE A 77 -7.83 -6.76 -3.92
CA ILE A 77 -6.61 -7.07 -3.15
C ILE A 77 -6.27 -5.96 -2.16
N VAL A 78 -6.39 -4.70 -2.55
CA VAL A 78 -6.19 -3.57 -1.63
C VAL A 78 -7.16 -3.64 -0.46
N ALA A 79 -8.46 -3.87 -0.73
CA ALA A 79 -9.49 -4.04 0.30
C ALA A 79 -9.22 -5.24 1.21
N ALA A 80 -8.90 -6.39 0.61
CA ALA A 80 -8.61 -7.63 1.31
C ALA A 80 -7.36 -7.53 2.19
N THR A 81 -6.32 -6.84 1.73
CA THR A 81 -5.10 -6.58 2.52
C THR A 81 -5.42 -5.66 3.70
N ALA A 82 -6.21 -4.61 3.49
CA ALA A 82 -6.65 -3.74 4.58
C ALA A 82 -7.47 -4.51 5.61
N ALA A 83 -8.42 -5.34 5.18
CA ALA A 83 -9.20 -6.21 6.06
C ALA A 83 -8.30 -7.18 6.84
N ALA A 84 -7.32 -7.82 6.18
CA ALA A 84 -6.38 -8.72 6.84
C ALA A 84 -5.56 -8.02 7.94
N LEU A 85 -5.12 -6.78 7.70
CA LEU A 85 -4.42 -5.96 8.70
C LEU A 85 -5.32 -5.51 9.85
N CYS A 86 -6.60 -5.28 9.57
CA CYS A 86 -7.61 -4.93 10.57
C CYS A 86 -8.17 -6.15 11.32
N GLY A 87 -7.83 -7.38 10.90
CA GLY A 87 -8.43 -8.61 11.44
C GLY A 87 -9.90 -8.78 11.07
N GLU A 88 -10.32 -8.18 9.96
CA GLU A 88 -11.68 -8.26 9.39
C GLU A 88 -11.84 -9.42 8.40
N ASP A 89 -13.06 -9.61 7.92
CA ASP A 89 -13.44 -10.70 7.02
C ASP A 89 -12.86 -10.48 5.61
N ILE A 90 -11.74 -11.15 5.32
CA ILE A 90 -11.04 -11.07 4.03
C ILE A 90 -11.93 -11.50 2.85
N PRO A 91 -12.67 -12.63 2.90
CA PRO A 91 -13.58 -13.01 1.81
C PRO A 91 -14.64 -11.95 1.49
N THR A 92 -15.19 -11.31 2.52
CA THR A 92 -16.16 -10.23 2.35
C THR A 92 -15.52 -9.01 1.69
N ALA A 93 -14.29 -8.65 2.09
CA ALA A 93 -13.56 -7.53 1.49
C ALA A 93 -13.19 -7.79 0.01
N ILE A 94 -12.93 -9.04 -0.38
CA ILE A 94 -12.72 -9.43 -1.79
C ILE A 94 -14.03 -9.29 -2.57
N ALA A 95 -15.13 -9.82 -2.04
CA ALA A 95 -16.42 -9.82 -2.73
C ALA A 95 -17.06 -8.43 -2.81
N ARG A 96 -16.80 -7.58 -1.82
CA ARG A 96 -17.37 -6.23 -1.70
C ARG A 96 -16.32 -5.23 -1.21
N PRO A 97 -15.47 -4.74 -2.11
CA PRO A 97 -14.47 -3.75 -1.74
C PRO A 97 -15.12 -2.43 -1.28
N ASP A 98 -14.78 -1.99 -0.07
CA ASP A 98 -15.31 -0.73 0.50
C ASP A 98 -14.39 0.45 0.16
N LEU A 99 -14.75 1.18 -0.90
CA LEU A 99 -14.02 2.38 -1.32
C LEU A 99 -14.07 3.51 -0.28
N ALA A 100 -15.17 3.63 0.49
CA ALA A 100 -15.30 4.67 1.50
C ALA A 100 -14.37 4.40 2.69
N PHE A 101 -14.25 3.13 3.09
CA PHE A 101 -13.27 2.69 4.07
C PHE A 101 -11.84 2.96 3.59
N LEU A 102 -11.50 2.55 2.36
CA LEU A 102 -10.16 2.70 1.80
C LEU A 102 -9.73 4.17 1.63
N THR A 103 -10.65 5.03 1.16
CA THR A 103 -10.38 6.48 1.04
C THR A 103 -10.36 7.19 2.40
N GLY A 104 -11.02 6.63 3.41
CA GLY A 104 -11.03 7.10 4.79
C GLY A 104 -9.86 6.60 5.66
N LEU A 105 -8.93 5.81 5.10
CA LEU A 105 -7.82 5.26 5.87
C LEU A 105 -6.94 6.36 6.47
N LYS A 106 -6.64 6.20 7.76
CA LYS A 106 -5.71 7.09 8.48
C LYS A 106 -4.28 6.85 7.99
N PRO A 107 -3.38 7.84 8.06
CA PRO A 107 -2.00 7.69 7.58
C PRO A 107 -1.27 6.42 8.09
N PRO A 108 -1.37 6.02 9.38
CA PRO A 108 -0.72 4.80 9.86
C PRO A 108 -1.23 3.52 9.18
N ALA A 109 -2.52 3.47 8.83
CA ALA A 109 -3.10 2.32 8.13
C ALA A 109 -2.61 2.25 6.69
N VAL A 110 -2.48 3.40 6.01
CA VAL A 110 -1.87 3.46 4.67
C VAL A 110 -0.41 3.01 4.69
N GLU A 111 0.36 3.40 5.72
CA GLU A 111 1.74 2.96 5.86
C GLU A 111 1.86 1.46 6.14
N ALA A 112 1.01 0.90 7.01
CA ALA A 112 0.96 -0.53 7.25
C ALA A 112 0.62 -1.30 5.97
N LEU A 113 -0.39 -0.85 5.22
CA LEU A 113 -0.73 -1.42 3.93
C LEU A 113 0.43 -1.35 2.94
N ARG A 114 1.11 -0.20 2.82
CA ARG A 114 2.26 -0.01 1.91
C ARG A 114 3.51 -0.79 2.34
N SER A 115 3.60 -1.17 3.62
CA SER A 115 4.67 -2.04 4.12
C SER A 115 4.44 -3.51 3.75
N VAL A 116 3.17 -3.92 3.67
CA VAL A 116 2.78 -5.30 3.37
C VAL A 116 2.56 -5.49 1.87
N LEU A 117 1.75 -4.65 1.22
CA LEU A 117 1.58 -4.62 -0.22
C LEU A 117 2.59 -3.65 -0.85
N LEU A 118 3.68 -4.22 -1.35
CA LEU A 118 4.81 -3.47 -1.88
C LEU A 118 4.51 -2.89 -3.26
N ALA A 119 3.86 -3.68 -4.11
CA ALA A 119 3.46 -3.29 -5.46
C ALA A 119 2.32 -4.15 -6.00
N ILE A 120 1.61 -3.62 -6.99
CA ILE A 120 0.71 -4.37 -7.87
C ILE A 120 1.31 -4.36 -9.27
N GLU A 121 1.63 -5.54 -9.78
CA GLU A 121 2.18 -5.78 -11.10
C GLU A 121 1.07 -6.07 -12.10
N ALA A 122 1.09 -5.34 -13.23
CA ALA A 122 0.18 -5.56 -14.35
C ALA A 122 0.88 -5.24 -15.68
N ASP A 123 0.50 -5.93 -16.74
CA ASP A 123 1.04 -5.69 -18.09
C ASP A 123 0.74 -4.26 -18.59
N SER A 124 -0.36 -3.67 -18.10
CA SER A 124 -0.77 -2.29 -18.40
C SER A 124 -0.86 -1.47 -17.11
N PRO A 125 0.27 -0.98 -16.56
CA PRO A 125 0.29 -0.26 -15.30
C PRO A 125 -0.53 1.03 -15.34
N ASP A 126 -0.56 1.73 -16.47
CA ASP A 126 -1.37 2.95 -16.62
C ASP A 126 -2.87 2.66 -16.53
N ALA A 127 -3.34 1.62 -17.23
CA ALA A 127 -4.75 1.21 -17.18
C ALA A 127 -5.17 0.77 -15.78
N LEU A 128 -4.27 0.09 -15.06
CA LEU A 128 -4.50 -0.34 -13.70
C LEU A 128 -4.50 0.85 -12.71
N ALA A 129 -3.59 1.81 -12.87
CA ALA A 129 -3.56 3.03 -12.08
C ALA A 129 -4.85 3.86 -12.28
N GLU A 130 -5.36 3.92 -13.51
CA GLU A 130 -6.66 4.55 -13.82
C GLU A 130 -7.82 3.88 -13.09
N ALA A 131 -7.86 2.54 -13.04
CA ALA A 131 -8.88 1.81 -12.29
C ALA A 131 -8.83 2.06 -10.77
N LEU A 132 -7.63 2.33 -10.24
CA LEU A 132 -7.42 2.64 -8.82
C LEU A 132 -7.54 4.14 -8.51
N ARG A 133 -7.77 5.02 -9.50
CA ARG A 133 -7.96 6.48 -9.27
C ARG A 133 -8.98 6.83 -8.18
N PRO A 134 -10.10 6.10 -7.97
CA PRO A 134 -11.00 6.39 -6.86
C PRO A 134 -10.32 6.37 -5.48
N LEU A 135 -9.23 5.60 -5.34
CA LEU A 135 -8.43 5.49 -4.11
C LEU A 135 -7.28 6.52 -4.04
N ALA A 136 -6.94 7.19 -5.15
CA ALA A 136 -5.88 8.19 -5.20
C ALA A 136 -6.16 9.42 -4.35
N GLY A 137 -7.45 9.67 -4.09
CA GLY A 137 -7.94 10.85 -3.38
C GLY A 137 -7.95 12.09 -4.28
N SER A 138 -9.07 12.80 -4.25
CA SER A 138 -9.28 14.14 -4.83
C SER A 138 -8.42 15.22 -4.17
#